data_AF-A0A257R311-F1
#
_entry.id   AF-A0A257R311-F1
#
_cell.length_a   1.000
_cell.length_b   1.000
_cell.length_c   1.000
_cell.angle_alpha   90.00
_cell.angle_beta   90.00
_cell.angle_gamma   90.00
#
_symmetry.space_group_name_H-M   'P 1'
#
loop_
_entity.id
_entity.type
_entity.pdbx_description
1 polymer ?
#
loop_
_entity_poly.entity_id
_entity_poly.type
_entity_poly.pdbx_seq_one_letter_code
_entity_poly.pdbx_strand_id
1 'polypeptide(L)'
;MTDQSDDVAARVAMIFARLFPDLSPNEIPAASMTSVRDWDSIATLSLIVEAEEEFGITIGLDSADVVESFDDLCGVVVRSRRISFEDIPPRHLRH
;
A
#
# COMPACT_ATOMS: atom_id res chain seq x y z
N MET A 1 12.89 3.42 19.81
CA MET A 1 12.20 2.13 19.52
C MET A 1 10.83 2.45 18.93
N THR A 2 10.80 3.09 17.74
CA THR A 2 9.60 3.38 16.92
C THR A 2 9.98 3.70 15.45
N ASP A 3 11.12 3.23 14.96
CA ASP A 3 11.66 3.62 13.63
C ASP A 3 10.86 2.98 12.47
N GLN A 4 10.56 1.69 12.58
CA GLN A 4 10.01 0.90 11.48
C GLN A 4 8.57 1.28 11.06
N SER A 5 7.73 1.77 11.98
CA SER A 5 6.38 2.22 11.65
C SER A 5 6.40 3.59 10.95
N ASP A 6 7.31 4.47 11.38
CA ASP A 6 7.54 5.77 10.74
C ASP A 6 8.08 5.60 9.32
N ASP A 7 9.02 4.66 9.09
CA ASP A 7 9.52 4.35 7.75
C ASP A 7 8.43 3.86 6.80
N VAL A 8 7.58 2.93 7.24
CA VAL A 8 6.47 2.42 6.42
C VAL A 8 5.51 3.55 6.10
N ALA A 9 5.11 4.35 7.09
CA ALA A 9 4.22 5.48 6.88
C ALA A 9 4.82 6.49 5.87
N ALA A 10 6.10 6.83 5.99
CA ALA A 10 6.76 7.76 5.07
C ALA A 10 6.76 7.23 3.61
N ARG A 11 7.04 5.94 3.42
CA ARG A 11 7.08 5.33 2.08
C ARG A 11 5.68 5.15 1.51
N VAL A 12 4.71 4.71 2.31
CA VAL A 12 3.30 4.67 1.90
C VAL A 12 2.84 6.08 1.51
N ALA A 13 3.21 7.11 2.26
CA ALA A 13 2.86 8.49 1.93
C ALA A 13 3.43 8.94 0.58
N MET A 14 4.62 8.48 0.19
CA MET A 14 5.18 8.74 -1.15
C MET A 14 4.34 8.10 -2.25
N ILE A 15 3.82 6.89 -2.03
CA ILE A 15 2.93 6.20 -2.99
C ILE A 15 1.63 6.98 -3.15
N PHE A 16 1.03 7.42 -2.03
CA PHE A 16 -0.16 8.27 -2.06
C PHE A 16 0.09 9.57 -2.82
N ALA A 17 1.21 10.25 -2.57
CA ALA A 17 1.56 11.48 -3.30
C ALA A 17 1.74 11.25 -4.81
N ARG A 18 2.14 10.03 -5.22
CA ARG A 18 2.30 9.67 -6.63
C ARG A 18 0.98 9.38 -7.32
N LEU A 19 0.07 8.66 -6.65
CA LEU A 19 -1.25 8.31 -7.19
C LEU A 19 -2.27 9.44 -7.07
N PHE A 20 -2.18 10.23 -6.01
CA PHE A 20 -3.06 11.35 -5.70
C PHE A 20 -2.24 12.64 -5.58
N PRO A 21 -1.80 13.22 -6.71
CA PRO A 21 -1.01 14.45 -6.71
C PRO A 21 -1.75 15.67 -6.16
N ASP A 22 -3.08 15.58 -6.00
CA ASP A 22 -3.93 16.64 -5.42
C ASP A 22 -3.89 16.65 -3.88
N LEU A 23 -3.44 15.57 -3.24
CA LEU A 23 -3.37 15.48 -1.79
C LEU A 23 -2.11 16.15 -1.24
N SER A 24 -2.28 17.02 -0.25
CA SER A 24 -1.15 17.58 0.48
C SER A 24 -0.51 16.51 1.38
N PRO A 25 0.81 16.55 1.62
CA PRO A 25 1.48 15.58 2.50
C PRO A 25 0.91 15.54 3.94
N ASN A 26 0.26 16.63 4.38
CA ASN A 26 -0.40 16.69 5.68
C ASN A 26 -1.81 16.03 5.69
N GLU A 27 -2.43 15.85 4.51
CA GLU A 27 -3.74 15.23 4.35
C GLU A 27 -3.63 13.72 4.10
N ILE A 28 -2.53 13.27 3.50
CA ILE A 28 -2.22 11.85 3.26
C ILE A 28 -2.44 10.94 4.48
N PRO A 29 -1.92 11.24 5.70
CA PRO A 29 -2.14 10.36 6.84
C PRO A 29 -3.60 10.31 7.31
N ALA A 30 -4.42 11.30 6.95
CA ALA A 30 -5.87 11.33 7.21
C ALA A 30 -6.68 10.90 5.98
N ALA A 31 -6.02 10.46 4.90
CA ALA A 31 -6.68 10.04 3.68
C ALA A 31 -7.38 8.69 3.90
N SER A 32 -8.64 8.66 3.49
CA SER A 32 -9.46 7.46 3.42
C SER A 32 -10.30 7.51 2.16
N MET A 33 -10.84 6.36 1.75
CA MET A 33 -11.72 6.18 0.61
C MET A 33 -12.97 7.09 0.68
N THR A 34 -13.37 7.50 1.89
CA THR A 34 -14.47 8.44 2.12
C THR A 34 -14.07 9.92 1.98
N SER A 35 -12.81 10.26 2.23
CA SER A 35 -12.30 11.63 2.19
C SER A 35 -11.68 11.99 0.84
N VAL A 36 -11.12 10.99 0.15
CA VAL A 36 -10.48 11.16 -1.16
C VAL A 36 -11.45 10.70 -2.24
N ARG A 37 -12.00 11.64 -3.01
CA ARG A 37 -13.01 11.33 -4.02
C ARG A 37 -12.48 10.43 -5.14
N ASP A 38 -11.22 10.61 -5.54
CA ASP A 38 -10.57 9.83 -6.59
C ASP A 38 -10.13 8.44 -6.13
N TRP A 39 -10.33 8.11 -4.85
CA TRP A 39 -9.98 6.81 -4.30
C TRP A 39 -11.11 5.81 -4.55
N ASP A 40 -11.11 5.23 -5.74
CA ASP A 40 -11.96 4.10 -6.12
C ASP A 40 -11.25 2.75 -5.93
N SER A 41 -11.97 1.64 -6.18
CA SER A 41 -11.39 0.29 -6.11
C SER A 41 -10.16 0.12 -7.02
N ILE A 42 -10.12 0.77 -8.19
CA ILE A 42 -8.95 0.73 -9.07
C ILE A 42 -7.75 1.41 -8.42
N ALA A 43 -7.95 2.55 -7.76
CA ALA A 43 -6.90 3.26 -7.05
C ALA A 43 -6.38 2.42 -5.86
N THR A 44 -7.27 1.71 -5.14
CA THR A 44 -6.88 0.75 -4.10
C THR A 44 -6.00 -0.37 -4.66
N LEU A 45 -6.36 -0.94 -5.82
CA LEU A 45 -5.53 -1.97 -6.47
C LEU A 45 -4.16 -1.40 -6.88
N SER A 46 -4.12 -0.19 -7.44
CA SER A 46 -2.87 0.49 -7.78
C SER A 46 -1.99 0.78 -6.56
N LEU A 47 -2.59 1.23 -5.45
CA LEU A 47 -1.90 1.43 -4.17
C LEU A 47 -1.25 0.14 -3.69
N ILE A 48 -1.98 -0.99 -3.77
CA ILE A 48 -1.46 -2.30 -3.38
C ILE A 48 -0.29 -2.69 -4.28
N VAL A 49 -0.42 -2.58 -5.61
CA VAL A 49 0.66 -2.93 -6.55
C VAL A 49 1.90 -2.06 -6.34
N GLU A 50 1.75 -0.75 -6.22
CA GLU A 50 2.87 0.15 -5.96
C GLU A 50 3.52 -0.14 -4.59
N ALA A 51 2.73 -0.51 -3.57
CA ALA A 51 3.27 -0.92 -2.28
C ALA A 51 4.01 -2.27 -2.36
N GLU A 52 3.50 -3.24 -3.11
CA GLU A 52 4.19 -4.50 -3.38
C GLU A 52 5.56 -4.26 -4.04
N GLU A 53 5.62 -3.37 -5.04
CA GLU A 53 6.87 -3.02 -5.73
C GLU A 53 7.82 -2.19 -4.85
N GLU A 54 7.32 -1.18 -4.13
CA GLU A 54 8.12 -0.30 -3.26
C GLU A 54 8.74 -1.05 -2.08
N PHE A 55 8.00 -1.99 -1.48
CA PHE A 55 8.46 -2.74 -0.33
C PHE A 55 9.00 -4.13 -0.67
N GLY A 56 8.86 -4.59 -1.92
CA GLY A 56 9.27 -5.93 -2.36
C GLY A 56 8.51 -7.05 -1.65
N ILE A 57 7.22 -6.86 -1.39
CA ILE A 57 6.35 -7.79 -0.67
C ILE A 57 5.20 -8.27 -1.56
N THR A 58 4.53 -9.34 -1.14
CA THR A 58 3.29 -9.80 -1.75
C THR A 58 2.15 -9.59 -0.75
N ILE A 59 1.22 -8.71 -1.09
CA ILE A 59 0.01 -8.40 -0.32
C ILE A 59 -1.17 -9.17 -0.93
N GLY A 60 -1.24 -9.23 -2.26
CA GLY A 60 -2.37 -9.80 -2.99
C GLY A 60 -3.60 -8.90 -3.01
N LEU A 61 -4.33 -8.94 -4.12
CA LEU A 61 -5.51 -8.09 -4.37
C LEU A 61 -6.70 -8.39 -3.45
N ASP A 62 -6.69 -9.53 -2.76
CA ASP A 62 -7.70 -9.88 -1.74
C ASP A 62 -7.69 -8.87 -0.58
N SER A 63 -6.54 -8.26 -0.31
CA SER A 63 -6.40 -7.21 0.70
C SER A 63 -7.03 -5.87 0.27
N ALA A 64 -7.47 -5.71 -0.97
CA ALA A 64 -8.10 -4.48 -1.43
C ALA A 64 -9.40 -4.16 -0.68
N ASP A 65 -10.13 -5.18 -0.24
CA ASP A 65 -11.38 -5.01 0.51
C ASP A 65 -11.15 -4.43 1.91
N VAL A 66 -9.95 -4.56 2.47
CA VAL A 66 -9.61 -4.03 3.81
C VAL A 66 -8.83 -2.72 3.75
N VAL A 67 -8.36 -2.30 2.57
CA VAL A 67 -7.61 -1.04 2.40
C VAL A 67 -8.58 0.08 2.08
N GLU A 68 -9.15 0.65 3.15
CA GLU A 68 -10.07 1.79 3.07
C GLU A 68 -9.42 3.10 3.55
N SER A 69 -8.29 3.02 4.26
CA SER A 69 -7.56 4.17 4.79
C SER A 69 -6.05 4.02 4.69
N PHE A 70 -5.34 5.14 4.86
CA PHE A 70 -3.88 5.17 4.93
C PHE A 70 -3.31 4.21 5.99
N ASP A 71 -3.93 4.17 7.17
CA ASP A 71 -3.52 3.29 8.27
C ASP A 71 -3.72 1.81 7.92
N ASP A 72 -4.81 1.47 7.22
CA ASP A 72 -5.06 0.08 6.78
C ASP A 72 -3.95 -0.41 5.85
N LEU A 73 -3.54 0.41 4.87
CA LEU A 73 -2.46 0.05 3.96
C LEU A 73 -1.14 -0.13 4.72
N CYS A 74 -0.83 0.77 5.67
CA CYS A 74 0.34 0.63 6.53
C CYS A 74 0.30 -0.67 7.34
N GLY A 75 -0.85 -0.99 7.92
CA GLY A 75 -1.09 -2.22 8.67
C GLY A 75 -0.89 -3.47 7.83
N VAL A 76 -1.43 -3.47 6.60
CA VAL A 76 -1.26 -4.56 5.63
C VAL A 76 0.20 -4.74 5.25
N VAL A 77 0.93 -3.66 4.93
CA VAL A 77 2.36 -3.71 4.60
C VAL A 77 3.18 -4.27 5.77
N VAL A 78 2.95 -3.78 7.00
CA VAL A 78 3.63 -4.26 8.21
C VAL A 78 3.32 -5.74 8.47
N ARG A 79 2.08 -6.16 8.22
CA ARG A 79 1.65 -7.55 8.38
C ARG A 79 2.32 -8.45 7.33
N SER A 80 2.31 -8.06 6.07
CA SER A 80 2.91 -8.84 4.98
C SER A 80 4.43 -8.97 5.13
N ARG A 81 5.14 -7.92 5.57
CA ARG A 81 6.58 -7.99 5.88
C ARG A 81 6.94 -9.03 6.96
N ARG A 82 5.99 -9.44 7.80
CA ARG A 82 6.19 -10.54 8.77
C ARG A 82 5.93 -11.93 8.18
N ILE A 83 5.21 -12.01 7.06
CA ILE A 83 4.70 -13.25 6.47
C ILE A 83 5.52 -13.65 5.22
N SER A 84 6.10 -12.70 4.48
CA SER A 84 6.75 -12.92 3.17
C SER A 84 8.07 -13.70 3.17
N PHE A 85 8.31 -14.61 4.12
CA PHE A 85 9.45 -15.54 4.05
C PHE A 85 9.15 -16.84 3.28
N GLU A 86 7.91 -17.09 2.84
CA GLU A 86 7.57 -18.33 2.14
C GLU A 86 6.74 -18.05 0.87
N ASP A 87 7.31 -18.44 -0.28
CA ASP A 87 6.62 -18.76 -1.54
C ASP A 87 6.16 -17.63 -2.49
N ILE A 88 7.05 -17.24 -3.41
CA ILE A 88 6.68 -17.12 -4.84
C ILE A 88 7.79 -17.80 -5.66
N PRO A 89 7.58 -19.00 -6.24
CA PRO A 89 8.45 -19.48 -7.30
C PRO A 89 8.31 -18.54 -8.51
N PRO A 90 9.40 -18.26 -9.25
CA PRO A 90 9.32 -17.46 -10.46
C PRO A 90 8.31 -18.11 -11.40
N ARG A 91 7.25 -17.38 -11.78
CA ARG A 91 6.36 -17.77 -12.88
C ARG A 91 7.18 -17.79 -14.17
N HIS A 92 7.78 -18.93 -14.46
CA HIS A 92 8.33 -19.22 -15.78
C HIS A 92 7.18 -19.37 -16.80
N LEU A 93 7.23 -18.50 -17.80
CA LEU A 93 6.92 -18.71 -19.22
C LEU A 93 5.46 -18.97 -19.69
N ARG A 94 4.95 -18.01 -20.47
CA ARG A 94 4.16 -18.19 -21.71
C ARG A 94 4.67 -17.09 -22.66
N HIS A 95 5.14 -17.30 -23.88
CA HIS A 95 5.02 -18.38 -24.87
C HIS A 95 6.34 -18.51 -25.64
#